data_AF-A0A498NQY1-F1
#
_entry.id   AF-A0A498NQY1-F1
#
_cell.length_a   1.000
_cell.length_b   1.000
_cell.length_c   1.000
_cell.angle_alpha   90.00
_cell.angle_beta   90.00
_cell.angle_gamma   90.00
#
_symmetry.space_group_name_H-M   'P 1'
#
loop_
_entity.id
_entity.type
_entity.pdbx_description
1 polymer ?
#
loop_
_entity_poly.entity_id
_entity_poly.type
_entity_poly.pdbx_seq_one_letter_code
_entity_poly.pdbx_strand_id
1 'polypeptide(L)'
;MSDTIYPPESIYNLIPREEEKHIKPPRYMSKFREQVKLEKEVNKAPSKTMGPAKVDVPSPQKYLLKHSKEPKLPEKKPFKYEDEELRSKPPVPARTDKPLMGLHTNKNFIKTNAVENIMAVPKKPQPVYAYTKKGDKEPLENSGLVPKYMKKKDYGQTPEYLLQRREEVKKAQEEYDHYVKERMREGAMKQLSNKERDNILQIKDGWSGYNLELFNYPEHYRGDLECVYIPHGVIMNRIECLARDILEDIGHHDMMVLCVLKGGYKFCSDLVESIKAQSRSANRQLTTRVEFIRFKSYLNDQSTEDLHIIGPDDLSMLKGKAIVDTGKTIRALLQHVETFQPKMVKVAGLLVKRVPQGTAELPDYVGFVIPNRFVVGYALDYNEYFRDLNDLAVDGHEEIGRCGLDHWEYSTLISLISMLGSRGPLPLCSEMK
;
A
#
# COMPACT_ATOMS: atom_id res chain seq x y z
N MET A 1 29.86 17.29 -5.99
CA MET A 1 29.20 18.61 -5.82
C MET A 1 29.56 19.06 -4.42
N SER A 2 30.06 20.29 -4.28
CA SER A 2 30.70 20.85 -3.09
C SER A 2 29.74 20.95 -1.91
N ASP A 3 30.13 20.39 -0.77
CA ASP A 3 29.45 20.54 0.52
C ASP A 3 29.59 21.99 1.01
N THR A 4 28.63 22.83 0.65
CA THR A 4 28.47 24.14 1.27
C THR A 4 27.93 23.94 2.68
N ILE A 5 28.84 24.01 3.65
CA ILE A 5 28.54 24.10 5.08
C ILE A 5 27.86 25.46 5.31
N TYR A 6 26.54 25.46 5.45
CA TYR A 6 25.84 26.64 5.93
C TYR A 6 26.17 26.83 7.42
N PRO A 7 26.48 28.06 7.87
CA PRO A 7 26.67 28.32 9.29
C PRO A 7 25.40 27.96 10.07
N PRO A 8 25.52 27.44 11.31
CA PRO A 8 24.37 27.06 12.14
C PRO A 8 23.45 28.25 12.43
N GLU A 9 23.98 29.46 12.33
CA GLU A 9 23.28 30.71 12.54
C GLU A 9 23.27 31.52 11.25
N SER A 10 22.07 31.90 10.80
CA SER A 10 21.85 32.74 9.62
C SER A 10 21.05 33.96 10.04
N ILE A 11 21.50 35.15 9.66
CA ILE A 11 20.78 36.41 9.93
C ILE A 11 19.35 36.36 9.37
N TYR A 12 19.14 35.62 8.29
CA TYR A 12 17.83 35.44 7.67
C TYR A 12 16.86 34.57 8.49
N ASN A 13 17.34 33.85 9.51
CA ASN A 13 16.55 33.02 10.42
C ASN A 13 16.33 33.68 11.81
N LEU A 14 16.83 34.91 12.03
CA LEU A 14 16.67 35.64 13.31
C LEU A 14 15.23 36.01 13.62
N ILE A 15 14.43 36.28 12.58
CA ILE A 15 13.00 36.59 12.71
C ILE A 15 12.23 35.32 12.34
N PRO A 16 11.55 34.66 13.31
CA PRO A 16 10.72 33.50 13.03
C PRO A 16 9.68 33.89 11.96
N ARG A 17 9.60 33.10 10.89
CA ARG A 17 8.55 33.30 9.88
C ARG A 17 7.21 33.06 10.58
N GLU A 18 6.29 34.03 10.51
CA GLU A 18 4.96 33.88 11.11
C GLU A 18 4.28 32.65 10.51
N GLU A 19 4.06 31.62 11.32
CA GLU A 19 3.34 30.43 10.90
C GLU A 19 1.85 30.80 10.75
N GLU A 20 1.37 30.84 9.52
CA GLU A 20 -0.05 30.97 9.25
C GLU A 20 -0.81 29.77 9.83
N LYS A 21 -1.46 29.98 10.98
CA LYS A 21 -2.30 28.96 11.62
C LYS A 21 -3.48 28.65 10.70
N HIS A 22 -3.41 27.53 10.00
CA HIS A 22 -4.51 27.05 9.17
C HIS A 22 -5.75 26.82 10.04
N ILE A 23 -6.81 27.58 9.78
CA ILE A 23 -8.09 27.40 10.46
C ILE A 23 -8.71 26.10 9.94
N LYS A 24 -8.94 25.14 10.84
CA LYS A 24 -9.60 23.87 10.47
C LYS A 24 -10.98 24.19 9.87
N PRO A 25 -11.34 23.61 8.71
CA PRO A 25 -12.65 23.86 8.12
C PRO A 25 -13.76 23.40 9.09
N PRO A 26 -14.92 24.08 9.08
CA PRO A 26 -16.04 23.69 9.93
C PRO A 26 -16.46 22.26 9.62
N ARG A 27 -16.88 21.53 10.67
CA ARG A 27 -17.38 20.17 10.54
C ARG A 27 -18.55 20.13 9.56
N TYR A 28 -18.53 19.18 8.64
CA TYR A 28 -19.63 18.97 7.70
C TYR A 28 -20.98 18.81 8.42
N MET A 29 -21.99 19.53 7.93
CA MET A 29 -23.38 19.42 8.37
C MET A 29 -24.21 18.87 7.21
N SER A 30 -24.97 17.80 7.44
CA SER A 30 -25.86 17.25 6.41
C SER A 30 -26.90 18.29 5.98
N LYS A 31 -27.09 18.41 4.65
CA LYS A 31 -28.14 19.24 4.03
C LYS A 31 -29.55 18.89 4.51
N PHE A 32 -29.75 17.66 4.97
CA PHE A 32 -31.05 17.14 5.43
C PHE A 32 -31.28 17.30 6.93
N ARG A 33 -30.36 17.95 7.65
CA ARG A 33 -30.45 18.08 9.11
C ARG A 33 -31.73 18.78 9.57
N GLU A 34 -32.17 19.82 8.86
CA GLU A 34 -33.39 20.55 9.20
C GLU A 34 -34.64 19.75 8.89
N GLN A 35 -34.66 19.08 7.74
CA GLN A 35 -35.76 18.20 7.35
C GLN A 35 -36.01 17.10 8.40
N VAL A 36 -34.95 16.43 8.88
CA VAL A 36 -35.06 15.40 9.91
C VAL A 36 -35.59 15.97 11.24
N LYS A 37 -35.24 17.21 11.60
CA LYS A 37 -35.81 17.87 12.78
C LYS A 37 -37.31 18.10 12.62
N LEU A 38 -37.72 18.65 11.47
CA LEU A 38 -39.12 18.90 11.16
C LEU A 38 -39.93 17.59 11.17
N GLU A 39 -39.45 16.54 10.50
CA GLU A 39 -40.12 15.22 10.49
C GLU A 39 -40.27 14.62 11.90
N LYS A 40 -39.27 14.82 12.76
CA LYS A 40 -39.30 14.37 14.16
C LYS A 40 -40.28 15.15 15.02
N GLU A 41 -40.52 16.43 14.71
CA GLU A 41 -41.43 17.31 15.45
C GLU A 41 -42.87 17.18 14.96
N VAL A 42 -43.10 17.02 13.65
CA VAL A 42 -44.44 16.93 13.03
C VAL A 42 -45.31 15.84 13.66
N ASN A 43 -44.71 14.74 14.10
CA ASN A 43 -45.44 13.62 14.70
C ASN A 43 -45.65 13.72 16.22
N LYS A 44 -45.20 14.81 16.86
CA LYS A 44 -45.33 15.02 18.31
C LYS A 44 -46.40 16.06 18.61
N ALA A 45 -47.59 15.61 19.01
CA ALA A 45 -48.52 16.45 19.75
C ALA A 45 -48.25 16.30 21.26
N PRO A 46 -48.30 17.39 22.05
CA PRO A 46 -48.13 17.30 23.49
C PRO A 46 -49.18 16.35 24.08
N SER A 47 -48.75 15.40 24.91
CA SER A 47 -49.64 14.48 25.65
C SER A 47 -50.57 13.60 24.78
N LYS A 48 -50.21 13.28 23.53
CA LYS A 48 -51.03 12.46 22.60
C LYS A 48 -51.36 11.05 23.12
N THR A 49 -50.43 10.41 23.82
CA THR A 49 -50.57 8.99 24.24
C THR A 49 -51.29 8.83 25.58
N MET A 50 -50.99 9.68 26.56
CA MET A 50 -51.48 9.53 27.95
C MET A 50 -52.42 10.66 28.40
N GLY A 51 -52.67 11.66 27.54
CA GLY A 51 -53.40 12.87 27.94
C GLY A 51 -52.64 13.72 28.97
N PRO A 52 -53.22 14.84 29.41
CA PRO A 52 -52.68 15.61 30.53
C PRO A 52 -52.88 14.85 31.84
N ALA A 53 -51.90 14.93 32.76
CA ALA A 53 -51.91 14.19 34.02
C ALA A 53 -53.11 14.50 34.93
N LYS A 54 -53.67 15.71 34.80
CA LYS A 54 -54.91 16.13 35.45
C LYS A 54 -55.71 16.93 34.43
N VAL A 55 -56.94 16.50 34.14
CA VAL A 55 -57.85 17.22 33.25
C VAL A 55 -58.51 18.31 34.07
N ASP A 56 -58.15 19.57 33.81
CA ASP A 56 -58.79 20.69 34.49
C ASP A 56 -60.26 20.78 34.06
N VAL A 57 -61.16 20.72 35.06
CA VAL A 57 -62.59 20.93 34.82
C VAL A 57 -62.77 22.39 34.39
N PRO A 58 -63.36 22.66 33.21
CA PRO A 58 -63.50 24.03 32.73
C PRO A 58 -64.36 24.83 33.72
N SER A 59 -63.87 26.01 34.12
CA SER A 59 -64.63 26.94 34.93
C SER A 59 -65.99 27.23 34.27
N PRO A 60 -67.11 27.33 35.03
CA PRO A 60 -68.44 27.63 34.47
C PRO A 60 -68.50 28.91 33.62
N GLN A 61 -67.54 29.82 33.80
CA GLN A 61 -67.39 31.04 33.00
C GLN A 61 -66.85 30.79 31.58
N LYS A 62 -66.17 29.65 31.33
CA LYS A 62 -65.66 29.24 30.02
C LYS A 62 -66.64 28.30 29.31
N TYR A 63 -67.90 28.73 29.18
CA TYR A 63 -68.89 28.03 28.37
C TYR A 63 -68.72 28.35 26.88
N LEU A 64 -69.19 27.47 26.00
CA LEU A 64 -69.10 27.65 24.55
C LEU A 64 -70.01 28.80 24.11
N LEU A 65 -69.43 29.84 23.50
CA LEU A 65 -70.17 30.92 22.87
C LEU A 65 -70.58 30.55 21.44
N LYS A 66 -71.65 31.16 20.94
CA LYS A 66 -72.12 31.00 19.55
C LYS A 66 -71.00 31.39 18.57
N HIS A 67 -70.77 30.58 17.54
CA HIS A 67 -69.71 30.75 16.53
C HIS A 67 -68.26 30.71 17.06
N SER A 68 -68.02 30.23 18.29
CA SER A 68 -66.66 30.20 18.88
C SER A 68 -65.70 29.21 18.24
N LYS A 69 -66.21 28.12 17.64
CA LYS A 69 -65.41 27.06 16.99
C LYS A 69 -65.51 27.06 15.47
N GLU A 70 -66.23 28.04 14.90
CA GLU A 70 -66.35 28.13 13.45
C GLU A 70 -65.06 28.69 12.84
N PRO A 71 -64.51 28.06 11.80
CA PRO A 71 -63.31 28.55 11.15
C PRO A 71 -63.64 29.85 10.41
N LYS A 72 -62.97 30.94 10.77
CA LYS A 72 -63.09 32.22 10.06
C LYS A 72 -62.31 32.14 8.75
N LEU A 73 -63.02 32.15 7.63
CA LEU A 73 -62.39 32.18 6.31
C LEU A 73 -61.68 33.53 6.11
N PRO A 74 -60.43 33.54 5.62
CA PRO A 74 -59.74 34.78 5.29
C PRO A 74 -60.40 35.49 4.11
N GLU A 75 -60.21 36.81 4.01
CA GLU A 75 -60.72 37.60 2.88
C GLU A 75 -60.12 37.13 1.55
N LYS A 76 -60.97 37.02 0.52
CA LYS A 76 -60.59 36.46 -0.78
C LYS A 76 -59.68 37.43 -1.54
N LYS A 77 -58.38 37.13 -1.58
CA LYS A 77 -57.43 37.82 -2.48
C LYS A 77 -57.49 37.22 -3.89
N PRO A 78 -57.26 38.03 -4.94
CA PRO A 78 -57.15 37.50 -6.30
C PRO A 78 -55.95 36.53 -6.35
N PHE A 79 -56.24 35.29 -6.73
CA PHE A 79 -55.26 34.23 -6.85
C PHE A 79 -54.49 34.42 -8.17
N LYS A 80 -53.15 34.48 -8.10
CA LYS A 80 -52.26 34.45 -9.26
C LYS A 80 -51.34 33.24 -9.14
N TYR A 81 -51.20 32.47 -10.21
CA TYR A 81 -50.17 31.43 -10.30
C TYR A 81 -48.80 32.09 -10.50
N GLU A 82 -47.73 31.58 -9.89
CA GLU A 82 -46.37 32.14 -10.10
C GLU A 82 -45.91 32.05 -11.57
N ASP A 83 -46.42 31.07 -12.33
CA ASP A 83 -46.08 30.87 -13.75
C ASP A 83 -47.07 31.51 -14.73
N GLU A 84 -48.00 32.37 -14.28
CA GLU A 84 -49.11 32.86 -15.12
C GLU A 84 -48.61 33.59 -16.39
N GLU A 85 -47.46 34.26 -16.31
CA GLU A 85 -46.86 34.99 -17.42
C GLU A 85 -46.33 34.07 -18.54
N LEU A 86 -45.96 32.82 -18.20
CA LEU A 86 -45.41 31.86 -19.16
C LEU A 86 -46.49 31.07 -19.92
N ARG A 87 -47.74 31.08 -19.43
CA ARG A 87 -48.83 30.24 -19.96
C ARG A 87 -49.79 30.96 -20.91
N SER A 88 -49.57 32.24 -21.20
CA SER A 88 -50.47 32.99 -22.09
C SER A 88 -50.18 32.69 -23.56
N LYS A 89 -51.18 32.17 -24.28
CA LYS A 89 -51.19 32.18 -25.75
C LYS A 89 -51.06 33.63 -26.24
N PRO A 90 -50.44 33.89 -27.42
CA PRO A 90 -50.36 35.24 -27.96
C PRO A 90 -51.77 35.82 -28.14
N PRO A 91 -51.95 37.14 -27.93
CA PRO A 91 -53.24 37.78 -28.10
C PRO A 91 -53.70 37.69 -29.56
N VAL A 92 -55.01 37.57 -29.76
CA VAL A 92 -55.60 37.56 -31.09
C VAL A 92 -55.34 38.91 -31.77
N PRO A 93 -54.92 38.95 -33.05
CA PRO A 93 -54.68 40.20 -33.78
C PRO A 93 -55.90 41.13 -33.75
N ALA A 94 -55.66 42.44 -33.72
CA ALA A 94 -56.74 43.41 -33.64
C ALA A 94 -57.49 43.53 -34.97
N ARG A 95 -58.79 43.86 -34.94
CA ARG A 95 -59.60 44.06 -36.16
C ARG A 95 -59.06 45.17 -37.09
N THR A 96 -58.24 46.07 -36.55
CA THR A 96 -57.56 47.17 -37.27
C THR A 96 -56.27 46.73 -37.96
N ASP A 97 -55.70 45.58 -37.58
CA ASP A 97 -54.50 45.04 -38.22
C ASP A 97 -54.88 44.54 -39.61
N LYS A 98 -54.37 45.23 -40.63
CA LYS A 98 -54.55 44.80 -42.01
C LYS A 98 -53.55 43.69 -42.29
N PRO A 99 -53.99 42.45 -42.62
CA PRO A 99 -53.06 41.44 -43.09
C PRO A 99 -52.35 41.95 -44.35
N LEU A 100 -51.08 41.59 -44.53
CA LEU A 100 -50.32 41.85 -45.74
C LEU A 100 -50.98 41.09 -46.91
N MET A 101 -52.01 41.69 -47.49
CA MET A 101 -52.75 41.15 -48.63
C MET A 101 -52.27 41.84 -49.90
N GLY A 102 -51.95 41.04 -50.92
CA GLY A 102 -51.55 41.56 -52.24
C GLY A 102 -50.07 41.89 -52.36
N LEU A 103 -49.17 41.01 -51.92
CA LEU A 103 -47.80 41.01 -52.45
C LEU A 103 -47.85 40.70 -53.95
N HIS A 104 -47.99 41.72 -54.78
CA HIS A 104 -47.87 41.59 -56.23
C HIS A 104 -46.39 41.32 -56.56
N THR A 105 -46.07 40.07 -56.87
CA THR A 105 -44.72 39.71 -57.31
C THR A 105 -44.50 40.22 -58.73
N ASN A 106 -43.41 40.94 -58.99
CA ASN A 106 -42.97 41.29 -60.36
C ASN A 106 -42.52 40.08 -61.19
N LYS A 107 -42.67 38.85 -60.68
CA LYS A 107 -42.29 37.62 -61.36
C LYS A 107 -43.31 37.31 -62.47
N ASN A 108 -42.82 37.13 -63.69
CA ASN A 108 -43.63 36.65 -64.80
C ASN A 108 -43.80 35.13 -64.68
N PHE A 109 -44.93 34.71 -64.10
CA PHE A 109 -45.22 33.31 -63.83
C PHE A 109 -45.20 32.42 -65.09
N ILE A 110 -45.50 32.97 -66.27
CA ILE A 110 -45.48 32.21 -67.52
C ILE A 110 -44.05 31.79 -67.86
N LYS A 111 -43.10 32.74 -67.77
CA LYS A 111 -41.69 32.48 -68.05
C LYS A 111 -41.06 31.61 -66.95
N THR A 112 -41.37 31.86 -65.68
CA THR A 112 -40.79 31.07 -64.58
C THR A 112 -41.30 29.63 -64.62
N ASN A 113 -42.58 29.37 -64.87
CA ASN A 113 -43.11 28.01 -64.95
C ASN A 113 -42.54 27.25 -66.15
N ALA A 114 -42.32 27.94 -67.29
CA ALA A 114 -41.68 27.34 -68.45
C ALA A 114 -40.21 26.96 -68.17
N VAL A 115 -39.44 27.87 -67.57
CA VAL A 115 -38.04 27.62 -67.18
C VAL A 115 -37.97 26.52 -66.12
N GLU A 116 -38.85 26.53 -65.13
CA GLU A 116 -38.91 25.52 -64.08
C GLU A 116 -39.22 24.13 -64.65
N ASN A 117 -40.14 24.02 -65.62
CA ASN A 117 -40.42 22.75 -66.29
C ASN A 117 -39.26 22.27 -67.19
N ILE A 118 -38.53 23.19 -67.84
CA ILE A 118 -37.36 22.84 -68.66
C ILE A 118 -36.19 22.38 -67.77
N MET A 119 -36.01 23.03 -66.62
CA MET A 119 -34.95 22.72 -65.66
C MET A 119 -35.33 21.58 -64.70
N ALA A 120 -36.59 21.15 -64.68
CA ALA A 120 -37.03 20.05 -63.83
C ALA A 120 -36.34 18.76 -64.25
N VAL A 121 -35.57 18.19 -63.32
CA VAL A 121 -34.98 16.87 -63.50
C VAL A 121 -36.11 15.84 -63.61
N PRO A 122 -36.15 15.00 -64.66
CA PRO A 122 -37.20 13.99 -64.80
C PRO A 122 -37.18 13.06 -63.59
N LYS A 123 -38.35 12.89 -62.95
CA LYS A 123 -38.50 11.97 -61.83
C LYS A 123 -38.17 10.56 -62.32
N LYS A 124 -37.18 9.92 -61.72
CA LYS A 124 -36.85 8.52 -62.01
C LYS A 124 -38.06 7.65 -61.69
N PRO A 125 -38.48 6.72 -62.56
CA PRO A 125 -39.60 5.84 -62.28
C PRO A 125 -39.29 5.01 -61.03
N GLN A 126 -40.14 5.12 -60.02
CA GLN A 126 -40.01 4.29 -58.82
C GLN A 126 -40.54 2.89 -59.11
N PRO A 127 -39.81 1.82 -58.75
CA PRO A 127 -40.31 0.47 -58.89
C PRO A 127 -41.50 0.27 -57.94
N VAL A 128 -42.61 -0.22 -58.49
CA VAL A 128 -43.88 -0.43 -57.80
C VAL A 128 -44.19 -1.91 -57.80
N TYR A 129 -44.72 -2.39 -56.69
CA TYR A 129 -45.18 -3.75 -56.50
C TYR A 129 -46.72 -3.80 -56.54
N ALA A 130 -47.26 -4.77 -57.27
CA ALA A 130 -48.70 -5.04 -57.33
C ALA A 130 -48.93 -6.55 -57.38
N TYR A 131 -49.84 -7.06 -56.54
CA TYR A 131 -50.13 -8.49 -56.43
C TYR A 131 -50.93 -9.04 -57.64
N THR A 132 -51.73 -8.18 -58.29
CA THR A 132 -52.55 -8.54 -59.46
C THR A 132 -52.49 -7.44 -60.53
N LYS A 133 -52.78 -7.77 -61.79
CA LYS A 133 -52.69 -6.83 -62.95
C LYS A 133 -53.57 -5.57 -62.81
N LYS A 134 -54.61 -5.63 -61.97
CA LYS A 134 -55.52 -4.51 -61.65
C LYS A 134 -55.54 -4.14 -60.15
N GLY A 135 -54.64 -4.68 -59.34
CA GLY A 135 -54.59 -4.45 -57.91
C GLY A 135 -53.92 -3.13 -57.53
N ASP A 136 -54.00 -2.80 -56.25
CA ASP A 136 -53.36 -1.62 -55.68
C ASP A 136 -51.83 -1.69 -55.82
N LYS A 137 -51.24 -0.51 -56.03
CA LYS A 137 -49.84 -0.31 -56.38
C LYS A 137 -49.11 0.28 -55.18
N GLU A 138 -48.22 -0.50 -54.59
CA GLU A 138 -47.42 -0.10 -53.42
C GLU A 138 -45.94 0.12 -53.81
N PRO A 139 -45.24 1.10 -53.22
CA PRO A 139 -43.81 1.29 -53.46
C PRO A 139 -42.99 0.04 -53.07
N LEU A 140 -42.16 -0.46 -53.99
CA LEU A 140 -41.37 -1.69 -53.77
C LEU A 140 -40.37 -1.55 -52.60
N GLU A 141 -39.94 -0.33 -52.29
CA GLU A 141 -39.01 -0.07 -51.17
C GLU A 141 -39.61 -0.42 -49.80
N ASN A 142 -40.93 -0.33 -49.65
CA ASN A 142 -41.62 -0.55 -48.37
C ASN A 142 -42.18 -1.97 -48.22
N SER A 143 -42.20 -2.77 -49.28
CA SER A 143 -42.78 -4.12 -49.27
C SER A 143 -41.90 -5.17 -48.57
N GLY A 144 -40.71 -4.81 -48.09
CA GLY A 144 -39.76 -5.73 -47.46
C GLY A 144 -39.06 -6.70 -48.41
N LEU A 145 -39.44 -6.72 -49.70
CA LEU A 145 -38.86 -7.57 -50.74
C LEU A 145 -37.48 -7.09 -51.21
N VAL A 146 -37.13 -5.83 -50.95
CA VAL A 146 -35.80 -5.29 -51.25
C VAL A 146 -34.90 -5.43 -50.03
N PRO A 147 -33.80 -6.21 -50.12
CA PRO A 147 -32.86 -6.35 -49.01
C PRO A 147 -32.07 -5.05 -48.81
N LYS A 148 -32.64 -4.13 -48.02
CA LYS A 148 -32.04 -2.84 -47.65
C LYS A 148 -30.79 -3.02 -46.78
N TYR A 149 -30.84 -3.96 -45.84
CA TYR A 149 -29.79 -4.16 -44.85
C TYR A 149 -28.58 -4.98 -45.37
N MET A 150 -28.77 -5.81 -46.41
CA MET A 150 -27.66 -6.59 -46.99
C MET A 150 -26.75 -5.76 -47.89
N LYS A 151 -27.26 -4.66 -48.47
CA LYS A 151 -26.50 -3.76 -49.35
C LYS A 151 -25.82 -2.61 -48.61
N LYS A 152 -25.79 -2.64 -47.27
CA LYS A 152 -25.10 -1.64 -46.47
C LYS A 152 -23.60 -1.73 -46.77
N LYS A 153 -22.96 -0.60 -47.12
CA LYS A 153 -21.53 -0.57 -47.51
C LYS A 153 -20.60 -1.03 -46.39
N ASP A 154 -21.04 -0.85 -45.14
CA ASP A 154 -20.37 -1.15 -43.89
C ASP A 154 -20.88 -2.46 -43.25
N TYR A 155 -21.67 -3.27 -43.97
CA TYR A 155 -22.12 -4.56 -43.47
C TYR A 155 -20.93 -5.49 -43.23
N GLY A 156 -20.78 -5.99 -42.00
CA GLY A 156 -19.66 -6.84 -41.58
C GLY A 156 -18.41 -6.08 -41.14
N GLN A 157 -18.39 -4.74 -41.23
CA GLN A 157 -17.31 -3.92 -40.68
C GLN A 157 -17.66 -3.47 -39.26
N THR A 158 -16.66 -3.40 -38.37
CA THR A 158 -16.87 -2.91 -37.00
C THR A 158 -17.04 -1.39 -37.04
N PRO A 159 -18.14 -0.83 -36.50
CA PRO A 159 -18.33 0.62 -36.47
C PRO A 159 -17.20 1.37 -35.77
N GLU A 160 -16.81 2.52 -36.33
CA GLU A 160 -15.67 3.33 -35.87
C GLU A 160 -15.80 3.78 -34.41
N TYR A 161 -17.01 4.09 -33.94
CA TYR A 161 -17.26 4.50 -32.56
C TYR A 161 -16.94 3.39 -31.53
N LEU A 162 -17.01 2.11 -31.91
CA LEU A 162 -16.64 1.01 -31.01
C LEU A 162 -15.13 0.91 -30.82
N LEU A 163 -14.37 1.27 -31.85
CA LEU A 163 -12.91 1.34 -31.77
C LEU A 163 -12.49 2.50 -30.86
N GLN A 164 -13.06 3.69 -31.07
CA GLN A 164 -12.84 4.87 -30.21
C GLN A 164 -13.17 4.56 -28.75
N ARG A 165 -14.31 3.91 -28.49
CA ARG A 165 -14.71 3.54 -27.13
C ARG A 165 -13.78 2.51 -26.48
N ARG A 166 -13.20 1.58 -27.27
CA ARG A 166 -12.20 0.63 -26.76
C ARG A 166 -10.91 1.35 -26.38
N GLU A 167 -10.48 2.32 -27.18
CA GLU A 167 -9.30 3.14 -26.88
C GLU A 167 -9.51 4.01 -25.63
N GLU A 168 -10.68 4.62 -25.48
CA GLU A 168 -11.05 5.38 -24.27
C GLU A 168 -10.99 4.52 -23.00
N VAL A 169 -11.60 3.32 -23.05
CA VAL A 169 -11.57 2.38 -21.91
C VAL A 169 -10.14 1.96 -21.58
N LYS A 170 -9.32 1.66 -22.61
CA LYS A 170 -7.92 1.28 -22.43
C LYS A 170 -7.13 2.41 -21.77
N LYS A 171 -7.29 3.65 -22.27
CA LYS A 171 -6.62 4.83 -21.74
C LYS A 171 -7.03 5.12 -20.30
N ALA A 172 -8.32 5.04 -19.98
CA ALA A 172 -8.82 5.22 -18.61
C ALA A 172 -8.24 4.17 -17.65
N GLN A 173 -8.04 2.94 -18.12
CA GLN A 173 -7.44 1.87 -17.31
C GLN A 173 -5.94 2.12 -17.07
N GLU A 174 -5.20 2.55 -18.10
CA GLU A 174 -3.80 2.95 -17.96
C GLU A 174 -3.61 4.14 -17.01
N GLU A 175 -4.50 5.14 -17.08
CA GLU A 175 -4.51 6.29 -16.16
C GLU A 175 -4.79 5.85 -14.71
N TYR A 176 -5.75 4.93 -14.51
CA TYR A 176 -6.03 4.36 -13.19
C TYR A 176 -4.83 3.57 -12.63
N ASP A 177 -4.22 2.71 -13.44
CA ASP A 177 -3.05 1.92 -13.04
C ASP A 177 -1.86 2.83 -12.70
N HIS A 178 -1.67 3.91 -13.46
CA HIS A 178 -0.65 4.93 -13.19
C HIS A 178 -0.92 5.64 -11.86
N TYR A 179 -2.17 6.08 -11.62
CA TYR A 179 -2.56 6.71 -10.37
C TYR A 179 -2.34 5.80 -9.16
N VAL A 180 -2.70 4.51 -9.27
CA VAL A 180 -2.46 3.52 -8.21
C VAL A 180 -0.96 3.36 -7.95
N LYS A 181 -0.12 3.29 -8.99
CA LYS A 181 1.34 3.20 -8.84
C LYS A 181 1.94 4.43 -8.17
N GLU A 182 1.52 5.64 -8.55
CA GLU A 182 1.99 6.89 -7.93
C GLU A 182 1.57 6.96 -6.46
N ARG A 183 0.31 6.65 -6.13
CA ARG A 183 -0.17 6.57 -4.74
C ARG A 183 0.63 5.56 -3.90
N MET A 184 0.94 4.39 -4.47
CA MET A 184 1.78 3.40 -3.81
C MET A 184 3.22 3.90 -3.62
N ARG A 185 3.76 4.69 -4.57
CA ARG A 185 5.09 5.31 -4.46
C ARG A 185 5.14 6.42 -3.41
N GLU A 186 4.10 7.24 -3.32
CA GLU A 186 3.99 8.30 -2.30
C GLU A 186 3.87 7.74 -0.88
N GLY A 187 3.15 6.61 -0.71
CA GLY A 187 3.01 5.92 0.57
C GLY A 187 4.18 5.00 0.91
N ALA A 188 4.98 4.59 -0.08
CA ALA A 188 6.17 3.78 0.14
C ALA A 188 7.27 4.65 0.77
N MET A 189 7.73 4.27 1.96
CA MET A 189 8.94 4.85 2.53
C MET A 189 10.08 4.75 1.51
N LYS A 190 10.82 5.84 1.33
CA LYS A 190 11.99 5.89 0.43
C LYS A 190 12.92 4.73 0.79
N GLN A 191 13.03 3.74 -0.09
CA GLN A 191 13.97 2.64 0.15
C GLN A 191 15.39 3.22 0.12
N LEU A 192 16.06 3.16 1.26
CA LEU A 192 17.45 3.58 1.41
C LEU A 192 18.32 2.79 0.43
N SER A 193 19.29 3.46 -0.20
CA SER A 193 20.29 2.79 -1.02
C SER A 193 21.13 1.83 -0.17
N ASN A 194 21.69 0.78 -0.76
CA ASN A 194 22.49 -0.22 -0.02
C ASN A 194 23.64 0.44 0.77
N LYS A 195 24.27 1.49 0.21
CA LYS A 195 25.32 2.26 0.90
C LYS A 195 24.81 3.02 2.12
N GLU A 196 23.62 3.63 2.02
CA GLU A 196 23.00 4.32 3.16
C GLU A 196 22.56 3.32 4.24
N ARG A 197 22.07 2.13 3.83
CA ARG A 197 21.77 1.04 4.77
C ARG A 197 23.03 0.64 5.53
N ASP A 198 24.11 0.31 4.83
CA ASP A 198 25.37 -0.11 5.46
C ASP A 198 25.91 0.92 6.45
N ASN A 199 25.79 2.22 6.13
CA ASN A 199 26.20 3.31 7.02
C ASN A 199 25.34 3.37 8.30
N ILE A 200 24.03 3.09 8.22
CA ILE A 200 23.13 3.07 9.39
C ILE A 200 23.42 1.85 10.28
N LEU A 201 23.80 0.73 9.69
CA LEU A 201 24.12 -0.50 10.44
C LEU A 201 25.43 -0.38 11.22
N GLN A 202 26.30 0.56 10.85
CA GLN A 202 27.58 0.79 11.53
C GLN A 202 27.41 1.65 12.79
N ILE A 203 27.49 1.01 13.95
CA ILE A 203 27.59 1.71 15.23
C ILE A 203 28.97 2.39 15.30
N LYS A 204 29.02 3.68 15.59
CA LYS A 204 30.27 4.48 15.63
C LYS A 204 31.24 3.99 16.70
N ASP A 205 32.56 4.11 16.47
CA ASP A 205 33.59 3.65 17.42
C ASP A 205 33.56 4.39 18.77
N GLY A 206 33.20 5.68 18.75
CA GLY A 206 33.05 6.51 19.95
C GLY A 206 31.70 6.38 20.67
N TRP A 207 30.88 5.39 20.33
CA TRP A 207 29.60 5.15 21.00
C TRP A 207 29.83 4.59 22.41
N SER A 208 29.37 5.32 23.44
CA SER A 208 29.52 4.96 24.85
C SER A 208 28.42 4.04 25.38
N GLY A 209 27.41 3.71 24.57
CA GLY A 209 26.21 3.01 25.03
C GLY A 209 25.25 3.92 25.81
N TYR A 210 24.19 3.30 26.31
CA TYR A 210 23.19 3.92 27.18
C TYR A 210 23.49 3.64 28.65
N ASN A 211 23.10 4.56 29.52
CA ASN A 211 23.24 4.41 30.97
C ASN A 211 22.32 3.28 31.49
N LEU A 212 22.88 2.35 32.25
CA LEU A 212 22.20 1.22 32.88
C LEU A 212 21.04 1.63 33.79
N GLU A 213 21.15 2.78 34.46
CA GLU A 213 20.10 3.27 35.39
C GLU A 213 18.76 3.57 34.70
N LEU A 214 18.76 3.69 33.37
CA LEU A 214 17.57 3.94 32.57
C LEU A 214 16.83 2.65 32.16
N PHE A 215 17.41 1.48 32.44
CA PHE A 215 16.91 0.17 32.00
C PHE A 215 16.66 -0.75 33.19
N ASN A 216 15.76 -1.71 32.99
CA ASN A 216 15.52 -2.77 33.96
C ASN A 216 16.30 -4.01 33.53
N TYR A 217 17.24 -4.46 34.35
CA TYR A 217 18.05 -5.66 34.11
C TYR A 217 18.15 -6.50 35.39
N PRO A 218 18.50 -7.79 35.30
CA PRO A 218 18.55 -8.65 36.47
C PRO A 218 19.53 -8.15 37.54
N GLU A 219 19.06 -8.07 38.79
CA GLU A 219 19.81 -7.48 39.91
C GLU A 219 21.14 -8.21 40.20
N HIS A 220 21.22 -9.51 39.87
CA HIS A 220 22.43 -10.31 40.06
C HIS A 220 23.59 -9.94 39.12
N TYR A 221 23.36 -9.07 38.12
CA TYR A 221 24.40 -8.51 37.24
C TYR A 221 24.75 -7.05 37.58
N ARG A 222 24.27 -6.56 38.73
CA ARG A 222 24.52 -5.18 39.14
C ARG A 222 25.99 -4.98 39.54
N GLY A 223 26.69 -4.14 38.79
CA GLY A 223 28.11 -3.84 39.00
C GLY A 223 29.04 -4.54 37.99
N ASP A 224 28.55 -5.56 37.29
CA ASP A 224 29.32 -6.32 36.30
C ASP A 224 29.22 -5.71 34.88
N LEU A 225 28.20 -4.87 34.64
CA LEU A 225 27.96 -4.24 33.35
C LEU A 225 28.45 -2.79 33.36
N GLU A 226 29.12 -2.36 32.27
CA GLU A 226 29.55 -0.96 32.08
C GLU A 226 28.39 -0.12 31.53
N CYS A 227 27.75 -0.59 30.46
CA CYS A 227 26.67 0.12 29.79
C CYS A 227 25.78 -0.82 28.97
N VAL A 228 24.56 -0.36 28.67
CA VAL A 228 23.69 -1.01 27.69
C VAL A 228 24.13 -0.57 26.29
N TYR A 229 24.69 -1.49 25.51
CA TYR A 229 25.24 -1.18 24.19
C TYR A 229 24.15 -1.08 23.11
N ILE A 230 23.26 -2.08 23.05
CA ILE A 230 22.11 -2.12 22.15
C ILE A 230 20.88 -2.61 22.94
N PRO A 231 19.87 -1.75 23.14
CA PRO A 231 18.65 -2.14 23.83
C PRO A 231 17.85 -3.20 23.07
N HIS A 232 17.14 -4.04 23.81
CA HIS A 232 16.29 -5.12 23.28
C HIS A 232 15.28 -4.62 22.24
N GLY A 233 14.62 -3.47 22.50
CA GLY A 233 13.67 -2.89 21.55
C GLY A 233 14.30 -2.53 20.19
N VAL A 234 15.56 -2.07 20.20
CA VAL A 234 16.30 -1.76 18.95
C VAL A 234 16.68 -3.06 18.22
N ILE A 235 17.05 -4.11 18.95
CA ILE A 235 17.30 -5.44 18.41
C ILE A 235 16.05 -5.97 17.70
N MET A 236 14.89 -5.94 18.36
CA MET A 236 13.64 -6.44 17.79
C MET A 236 13.23 -5.68 16.53
N ASN A 237 13.31 -4.34 16.55
CA ASN A 237 13.05 -3.52 15.36
C ASN A 237 13.97 -3.90 14.19
N ARG A 238 15.24 -4.17 14.46
CA ARG A 238 16.18 -4.58 13.42
C ARG A 238 15.86 -5.98 12.89
N ILE A 239 15.49 -6.91 13.75
CA ILE A 239 15.07 -8.27 13.37
C ILE A 239 13.85 -8.23 12.46
N GLU A 240 12.87 -7.36 12.72
CA GLU A 240 11.72 -7.19 11.83
C GLU A 240 12.12 -6.72 10.43
N CYS A 241 13.09 -5.80 10.33
CA CYS A 241 13.64 -5.40 9.03
C CYS A 241 14.35 -6.56 8.35
N LEU A 242 15.20 -7.31 9.06
CA LEU A 242 15.90 -8.47 8.50
C LEU A 242 14.94 -9.55 8.01
N ALA A 243 13.88 -9.83 8.76
CA ALA A 243 12.83 -10.78 8.38
C ALA A 243 12.16 -10.38 7.06
N ARG A 244 11.97 -9.08 6.83
CA ARG A 244 11.40 -8.55 5.59
C ARG A 244 12.36 -8.73 4.42
N ASP A 245 13.62 -8.36 4.60
CA ASP A 245 14.67 -8.52 3.60
C ASP A 245 14.79 -9.99 3.18
N ILE A 246 14.80 -10.91 4.16
CA ILE A 246 14.83 -12.36 3.93
C ILE A 246 13.59 -12.84 3.15
N LEU A 247 12.40 -12.34 3.49
CA LEU A 247 11.15 -12.74 2.82
C LEU A 247 11.05 -12.22 1.39
N GLU A 248 11.65 -11.06 1.10
CA GLU A 248 11.77 -10.52 -0.25
C GLU A 248 12.73 -11.37 -1.10
N ASP A 249 13.89 -11.72 -0.54
CA ASP A 249 14.94 -12.48 -1.24
C ASP A 249 14.59 -13.96 -1.47
N ILE A 250 13.95 -14.62 -0.49
CA ILE A 250 13.54 -16.03 -0.60
C ILE A 250 12.27 -16.20 -1.45
N GLY A 251 11.42 -15.15 -1.50
CA GLY A 251 10.18 -15.15 -2.27
C GLY A 251 9.16 -16.18 -1.78
N HIS A 252 8.79 -17.13 -2.64
CA HIS A 252 7.77 -18.16 -2.38
C HIS A 252 8.37 -19.56 -2.16
N HIS A 253 9.67 -19.66 -1.92
CA HIS A 253 10.35 -20.94 -1.75
C HIS A 253 10.36 -21.39 -0.30
N ASP A 254 10.12 -22.69 -0.06
CA ASP A 254 10.28 -23.28 1.27
C ASP A 254 11.68 -23.06 1.82
N MET A 255 11.76 -22.72 3.11
CA MET A 255 13.01 -22.41 3.78
C MET A 255 13.24 -23.28 5.01
N MET A 256 14.51 -23.62 5.24
CA MET A 256 14.99 -24.21 6.47
C MET A 256 15.88 -23.21 7.19
N VAL A 257 15.61 -22.97 8.46
CA VAL A 257 16.42 -22.11 9.32
C VAL A 257 17.30 -23.00 10.16
N LEU A 258 18.60 -22.74 10.13
CA LEU A 258 19.59 -23.48 10.88
C LEU A 258 20.11 -22.62 12.02
N CYS A 259 19.74 -23.00 13.24
CA CYS A 259 20.10 -22.27 14.44
C CYS A 259 21.41 -22.79 15.02
N VAL A 260 22.40 -21.90 15.19
CA VAL A 260 23.66 -22.24 15.85
C VAL A 260 23.56 -22.01 17.35
N LEU A 261 23.61 -23.11 18.11
CA LEU A 261 23.58 -23.11 19.57
C LEU A 261 24.98 -22.95 20.17
N LYS A 262 25.12 -22.35 21.36
CA LYS A 262 24.02 -21.83 22.20
C LYS A 262 23.66 -20.38 21.87
N GLY A 263 24.64 -19.51 21.59
CA GLY A 263 24.43 -18.05 21.53
C GLY A 263 23.41 -17.54 20.50
N GLY A 264 23.11 -18.30 19.44
CA GLY A 264 22.18 -17.88 18.39
C GLY A 264 20.70 -18.16 18.68
N TYR A 265 20.37 -18.89 19.76
CA TYR A 265 19.00 -19.41 19.96
C TYR A 265 17.94 -18.30 20.05
N LYS A 266 18.26 -17.21 20.75
CA LYS A 266 17.30 -16.14 21.00
C LYS A 266 17.04 -15.33 19.73
N PHE A 267 18.11 -14.95 19.02
CA PHE A 267 18.02 -14.32 17.71
C PHE A 267 17.25 -15.17 16.70
N CYS A 268 17.55 -16.47 16.60
CA CYS A 268 16.87 -17.37 15.69
C CYS A 268 15.37 -17.47 16.00
N SER A 269 15.00 -17.56 17.28
CA SER A 269 13.60 -17.62 17.71
C SER A 269 12.84 -16.37 17.25
N ASP A 270 13.36 -15.19 17.58
CA ASP A 270 12.71 -13.91 17.31
C ASP A 270 12.65 -13.63 15.80
N LEU A 271 13.66 -14.05 15.03
CA LEU A 271 13.68 -13.97 13.56
C LEU A 271 12.63 -14.88 12.91
N VAL A 272 12.55 -16.15 13.33
CA VAL A 272 11.55 -17.09 12.80
C VAL A 272 10.14 -16.63 13.12
N GLU A 273 9.91 -16.09 14.31
CA GLU A 273 8.62 -15.52 14.70
C GLU A 273 8.25 -14.32 13.82
N SER A 274 9.20 -13.40 13.59
CA SER A 274 9.03 -12.24 12.72
C SER A 274 8.69 -12.64 11.28
N ILE A 275 9.39 -13.64 10.72
CA ILE A 275 9.12 -14.15 9.37
C ILE A 275 7.72 -14.77 9.28
N LYS A 276 7.33 -15.58 10.28
CA LYS A 276 5.99 -16.18 10.35
C LYS A 276 4.89 -15.11 10.45
N ALA A 277 5.09 -14.07 11.25
CA ALA A 277 4.16 -12.96 11.38
C ALA A 277 3.96 -12.25 10.03
N GLN A 278 5.05 -11.86 9.37
CA GLN A 278 5.01 -11.16 8.10
C GLN A 278 4.45 -12.02 6.96
N SER A 279 4.79 -13.31 6.90
CA SER A 279 4.26 -14.24 5.90
C SER A 279 2.73 -14.35 5.96
N ARG A 280 2.15 -14.38 7.17
CA ARG A 280 0.69 -14.41 7.37
C ARG A 280 0.04 -13.12 6.90
N SER A 281 0.60 -11.97 7.26
CA SER A 281 0.06 -10.66 6.86
C SER A 281 0.16 -10.42 5.34
N ALA A 282 1.19 -10.96 4.69
CA ALA A 282 1.38 -10.84 3.24
C ALA A 282 0.59 -11.87 2.41
N ASN A 283 -0.25 -12.70 3.03
CA ASN A 283 -0.97 -13.81 2.41
C ASN A 283 -0.04 -14.75 1.60
N ARG A 284 1.21 -14.91 2.06
CA ARG A 284 2.20 -15.82 1.48
C ARG A 284 2.21 -17.11 2.29
N GLN A 285 2.00 -18.25 1.64
CA GLN A 285 2.13 -19.55 2.28
C GLN A 285 3.58 -20.02 2.17
N LEU A 286 4.37 -19.75 3.22
CA LEU A 286 5.76 -20.17 3.33
C LEU A 286 5.87 -21.30 4.35
N THR A 287 6.43 -22.46 3.97
CA THR A 287 6.76 -23.49 4.96
C THR A 287 8.15 -23.24 5.51
N THR A 288 8.24 -22.99 6.82
CA THR A 288 9.49 -22.76 7.54
C THR A 288 9.75 -23.94 8.47
N ARG A 289 10.90 -24.61 8.29
CA ARG A 289 11.41 -25.60 9.24
C ARG A 289 12.60 -25.04 9.99
N VAL A 290 12.80 -25.46 11.22
CA VAL A 290 13.92 -25.01 12.07
C VAL A 290 14.68 -26.23 12.55
N GLU A 291 15.99 -26.22 12.35
CA GLU A 291 16.92 -27.24 12.83
C GLU A 291 17.98 -26.57 13.72
N PHE A 292 18.54 -27.33 14.66
CA PHE A 292 19.52 -26.82 15.60
C PHE A 292 20.84 -27.58 15.46
N ILE A 293 21.94 -26.83 15.44
CA ILE A 293 23.30 -27.38 15.42
C ILE A 293 24.08 -26.78 16.57
N ARG A 294 24.90 -27.61 17.21
CA ARG A 294 25.84 -27.18 18.23
C ARG A 294 27.27 -27.53 17.79
N PHE A 295 28.16 -26.55 17.88
CA PHE A 295 29.59 -26.79 17.74
C PHE A 295 30.21 -27.11 19.10
N LYS A 296 31.12 -28.08 19.12
CA LYS A 296 32.09 -28.25 20.20
C LYS A 296 33.47 -28.19 19.57
N SER A 297 34.33 -27.29 20.06
CA SER A 297 35.73 -27.21 19.63
C SER A 297 36.69 -27.99 20.56
N TYR A 298 36.19 -28.85 21.45
CA TYR A 298 37.03 -29.58 22.41
C TYR A 298 36.56 -31.00 22.70
N LEU A 299 37.52 -31.93 22.74
CA LEU A 299 37.45 -33.25 23.35
C LEU A 299 38.68 -33.39 24.26
N ASN A 300 38.46 -33.44 25.58
CA ASN A 300 39.46 -33.84 26.58
C ASN A 300 40.80 -33.05 26.57
N ASP A 301 40.74 -31.74 26.86
CA ASP A 301 41.90 -30.87 27.14
C ASP A 301 42.99 -30.79 26.05
N GLN A 302 42.73 -31.28 24.84
CA GLN A 302 43.56 -31.06 23.66
C GLN A 302 42.75 -30.35 22.58
N SER A 303 43.29 -29.24 22.07
CA SER A 303 42.71 -28.53 20.93
C SER A 303 42.93 -29.34 19.67
N THR A 304 41.90 -30.03 19.19
CA THR A 304 41.93 -30.71 17.89
C THR A 304 41.45 -29.74 16.81
N GLU A 305 42.08 -29.75 15.63
CA GLU A 305 41.71 -28.90 14.49
C GLU A 305 40.30 -29.22 13.92
N ASP A 306 39.73 -30.36 14.31
CA ASP A 306 38.44 -30.85 13.82
C ASP A 306 37.26 -30.33 14.68
N LEU A 307 36.51 -29.38 14.12
CA LEU A 307 35.23 -28.91 14.67
C LEU A 307 34.20 -30.04 14.67
N HIS A 308 33.85 -30.56 15.86
CA HIS A 308 32.78 -31.54 15.99
C HIS A 308 31.41 -30.86 15.94
N ILE A 309 30.66 -31.15 14.87
CA ILE A 309 29.29 -30.73 14.66
C ILE A 309 28.38 -31.73 15.38
N ILE A 310 27.62 -31.28 16.36
CA ILE A 310 26.61 -32.07 17.06
C ILE A 310 25.25 -31.57 16.58
N GLY A 311 24.58 -32.39 15.78
CA GLY A 311 23.31 -32.10 15.14
C GLY A 311 22.72 -33.36 14.51
N PRO A 312 21.63 -33.26 13.74
CA PRO A 312 21.10 -34.40 13.01
C PRO A 312 22.12 -34.91 11.98
N ASP A 313 22.49 -36.19 12.08
CA ASP A 313 23.47 -36.85 11.18
C ASP A 313 23.01 -36.88 9.70
N ASP A 314 21.70 -36.73 9.46
CA ASP A 314 21.11 -36.72 8.13
C ASP A 314 20.38 -35.40 7.85
N LEU A 315 21.07 -34.50 7.15
CA LEU A 315 20.52 -33.27 6.60
C LEU A 315 20.05 -33.44 5.14
N SER A 316 19.79 -34.68 4.67
CA SER A 316 19.27 -34.97 3.32
C SER A 316 18.02 -34.15 2.92
N MET A 317 17.25 -33.69 3.91
CA MET A 317 16.10 -32.80 3.74
C MET A 317 16.43 -31.37 3.27
N LEU A 318 17.73 -31.01 3.20
CA LEU A 318 18.26 -29.73 2.71
C LEU A 318 18.27 -29.62 1.19
N LYS A 319 18.22 -30.76 0.48
CA LYS A 319 18.30 -30.77 -0.98
C LYS A 319 17.14 -29.97 -1.57
N GLY A 320 17.48 -28.92 -2.32
CA GLY A 320 16.49 -28.08 -2.99
C GLY A 320 15.86 -26.95 -2.15
N LYS A 321 16.27 -26.75 -0.89
CA LYS A 321 15.72 -25.69 0.00
C LYS A 321 16.68 -24.52 0.19
N ALA A 322 16.11 -23.38 0.61
CA ALA A 322 16.86 -22.20 1.04
C ALA A 322 17.23 -22.32 2.52
N ILE A 323 18.50 -22.09 2.87
CA ILE A 323 19.00 -22.15 4.26
C ILE A 323 19.28 -20.74 4.77
N VAL A 324 18.83 -20.43 5.98
CA VAL A 324 19.27 -19.23 6.72
C VAL A 324 20.04 -19.67 7.96
N ASP A 325 21.35 -19.46 7.96
CA ASP A 325 22.23 -19.69 9.12
C ASP A 325 22.29 -18.45 10.01
N THR A 326 22.50 -18.61 11.32
CA THR A 326 22.51 -17.53 12.32
C THR A 326 23.89 -17.28 12.96
N GLY A 327 24.88 -18.14 12.69
CA GLY A 327 26.20 -18.14 13.35
C GLY A 327 27.34 -17.55 12.53
N LYS A 328 28.52 -17.36 13.17
CA LYS A 328 29.77 -16.87 12.53
C LYS A 328 30.86 -17.93 12.35
N THR A 329 30.68 -19.15 12.86
CA THR A 329 31.51 -20.32 12.52
C THR A 329 31.16 -20.84 11.12
N ILE A 330 31.04 -19.89 10.20
CA ILE A 330 30.35 -20.00 8.92
C ILE A 330 31.15 -20.88 7.98
N ARG A 331 32.48 -20.78 7.94
CA ARG A 331 33.26 -21.46 6.90
C ARG A 331 33.15 -22.99 6.98
N ALA A 332 33.39 -23.55 8.17
CA ALA A 332 33.26 -24.99 8.38
C ALA A 332 31.80 -25.46 8.25
N LEU A 333 30.84 -24.65 8.69
CA LEU A 333 29.41 -24.96 8.56
C LEU A 333 28.94 -24.90 7.11
N LEU A 334 29.32 -23.87 6.35
CA LEU A 334 29.01 -23.73 4.93
C LEU A 334 29.63 -24.87 4.15
N GLN A 335 30.90 -25.21 4.38
CA GLN A 335 31.52 -26.37 3.73
C GLN A 335 30.76 -27.65 4.04
N HIS A 336 30.36 -27.86 5.30
CA HIS A 336 29.56 -29.02 5.69
C HIS A 336 28.17 -29.03 5.04
N VAL A 337 27.47 -27.89 5.04
CA VAL A 337 26.13 -27.72 4.46
C VAL A 337 26.15 -27.83 2.93
N GLU A 338 27.19 -27.33 2.27
CA GLU A 338 27.39 -27.42 0.83
C GLU A 338 27.51 -28.88 0.34
N THR A 339 28.03 -29.79 1.18
CA THR A 339 28.08 -31.23 0.84
C THR A 339 26.69 -31.81 0.56
N PHE A 340 25.63 -31.23 1.14
CA PHE A 340 24.24 -31.67 0.96
C PHE A 340 23.54 -31.02 -0.26
N GLN A 341 24.25 -30.20 -1.04
CA GLN A 341 23.75 -29.53 -2.26
C GLN A 341 22.40 -28.78 -2.07
N PRO A 342 22.33 -27.80 -1.15
CA PRO A 342 21.16 -26.94 -1.01
C PRO A 342 20.95 -26.07 -2.25
N LYS A 343 19.71 -25.58 -2.45
CA LYS A 343 19.39 -24.71 -3.58
C LYS A 343 20.00 -23.32 -3.42
N MET A 344 19.97 -22.81 -2.20
CA MET A 344 20.49 -21.51 -1.83
C MET A 344 20.88 -21.53 -0.35
N VAL A 345 22.03 -20.97 -0.02
CA VAL A 345 22.44 -20.74 1.37
C VAL A 345 22.58 -19.25 1.58
N LYS A 346 22.03 -18.78 2.69
CA LYS A 346 22.12 -17.40 3.14
C LYS A 346 22.51 -17.39 4.61
N VAL A 347 23.30 -16.39 5.00
CA VAL A 347 23.74 -16.25 6.38
C VAL A 347 23.20 -14.95 6.97
N ALA A 348 22.53 -15.06 8.10
CA ALA A 348 22.09 -13.96 8.94
C ALA A 348 22.95 -13.88 10.20
N GLY A 349 23.44 -12.71 10.56
CA GLY A 349 24.18 -12.50 11.79
C GLY A 349 23.67 -11.27 12.51
N LEU A 350 23.28 -11.41 13.78
CA LEU A 350 22.83 -10.26 14.55
C LEU A 350 23.94 -9.22 14.72
N LEU A 351 25.17 -9.66 15.06
CA LEU A 351 26.30 -8.77 15.32
C LEU A 351 27.50 -9.13 14.45
N VAL A 352 28.12 -8.11 13.87
CA VAL A 352 29.37 -8.23 13.13
C VAL A 352 30.41 -7.27 13.71
N LYS A 353 31.47 -7.80 14.32
CA LYS A 353 32.60 -6.97 14.77
C LYS A 353 33.44 -6.48 13.59
N ARG A 354 33.85 -5.21 13.62
CA ARG A 354 34.87 -4.63 12.73
C ARG A 354 36.24 -5.05 13.22
N VAL A 355 36.94 -5.85 12.43
CA VAL A 355 38.33 -6.25 12.72
C VAL A 355 39.25 -5.69 11.63
N PRO A 356 40.35 -5.00 12.00
CA PRO A 356 41.22 -4.32 11.05
C PRO A 356 42.08 -5.25 10.18
N GLN A 357 42.24 -6.53 10.56
CA GLN A 357 42.95 -7.54 9.80
C GLN A 357 42.11 -8.81 9.70
N GLY A 358 41.59 -9.11 8.50
CA GLY A 358 40.95 -10.39 8.24
C GLY A 358 39.96 -10.33 7.07
N THR A 359 40.21 -11.14 6.06
CA THR A 359 39.32 -11.47 4.94
C THR A 359 38.08 -12.22 5.44
N ALA A 360 37.22 -11.56 6.22
CA ALA A 360 35.97 -12.14 6.69
C ALA A 360 34.87 -11.83 5.66
N GLU A 361 34.32 -12.87 5.03
CA GLU A 361 33.08 -12.75 4.27
C GLU A 361 31.99 -12.22 5.20
N LEU A 362 31.34 -11.13 4.78
CA LEU A 362 30.20 -10.57 5.50
C LEU A 362 29.00 -11.51 5.31
N PRO A 363 28.21 -11.76 6.37
CA PRO A 363 26.92 -12.42 6.24
C PRO A 363 26.02 -11.67 5.24
N ASP A 364 25.13 -12.40 4.55
CA ASP A 364 24.14 -11.80 3.65
C ASP A 364 23.22 -10.81 4.38
N TYR A 365 22.85 -11.14 5.62
CA TYR A 365 21.94 -10.34 6.44
C TYR A 365 22.59 -9.96 7.76
N VAL A 366 22.92 -8.68 7.92
CA VAL A 366 23.62 -8.18 9.13
C VAL A 366 22.69 -7.33 9.97
N GLY A 367 22.54 -7.66 11.25
CA GLY A 367 21.82 -6.86 12.23
C GLY A 367 22.53 -5.54 12.53
N PHE A 368 23.70 -5.63 13.16
CA PHE A 368 24.51 -4.48 13.55
C PHE A 368 26.00 -4.75 13.32
N VAL A 369 26.70 -3.72 12.84
CA VAL A 369 28.16 -3.73 12.73
C VAL A 369 28.73 -2.95 13.92
N ILE A 370 29.41 -3.65 14.83
CA ILE A 370 29.95 -3.12 16.07
C ILE A 370 31.48 -2.98 16.01
N PRO A 371 32.09 -2.06 16.77
CA PRO A 371 33.54 -2.05 16.99
C PRO A 371 34.03 -3.37 17.61
N ASN A 372 35.35 -3.57 17.64
CA ASN A 372 35.93 -4.73 18.32
C ASN A 372 35.85 -4.58 19.85
N ARG A 373 34.66 -4.73 20.40
CA ARG A 373 34.38 -4.77 21.84
C ARG A 373 33.75 -6.10 22.21
N PHE A 374 34.00 -6.57 23.41
CA PHE A 374 33.32 -7.74 23.95
C PHE A 374 31.92 -7.33 24.44
N VAL A 375 30.90 -8.11 24.06
CA VAL A 375 29.49 -7.81 24.37
C VAL A 375 28.82 -9.08 24.85
N VAL A 376 27.95 -8.92 25.85
CA VAL A 376 27.20 -9.99 26.51
C VAL A 376 25.71 -9.68 26.47
N GLY A 377 24.87 -10.68 26.73
CA GLY A 377 23.42 -10.52 26.70
C GLY A 377 22.79 -10.90 25.37
N TYR A 378 21.46 -10.96 25.38
CA TYR A 378 20.64 -11.47 24.30
C TYR A 378 21.13 -12.85 23.81
N ALA A 379 21.24 -13.80 24.75
CA ALA A 379 21.82 -15.13 24.60
C ALA A 379 23.34 -15.23 24.37
N LEU A 380 24.05 -14.12 24.13
CA LEU A 380 25.52 -14.09 24.17
C LEU A 380 26.00 -14.20 25.61
N ASP A 381 27.12 -14.88 25.79
CA ASP A 381 27.63 -15.23 27.10
C ASP A 381 29.07 -14.82 27.34
N TYR A 382 29.38 -14.72 28.63
CA TYR A 382 30.72 -14.80 29.16
C TYR A 382 30.76 -15.96 30.17
N ASN A 383 31.54 -17.01 29.89
CA ASN A 383 31.60 -18.21 30.72
C ASN A 383 30.22 -18.80 31.09
N GLU A 384 29.29 -18.86 30.12
CA GLU A 384 27.88 -19.28 30.30
C GLU A 384 26.98 -18.34 31.13
N TYR A 385 27.51 -17.23 31.66
CA TYR A 385 26.71 -16.18 32.32
C TYR A 385 26.17 -15.15 31.30
N PHE A 386 25.26 -14.28 31.75
CA PHE A 386 24.65 -13.17 31.00
C PHE A 386 23.71 -13.54 29.85
N ARG A 387 23.46 -14.83 29.56
CA ARG A 387 22.54 -15.24 28.47
C ARG A 387 21.10 -14.78 28.67
N ASP A 388 20.67 -14.65 29.92
CA ASP A 388 19.35 -14.22 30.39
C ASP A 388 19.17 -12.69 30.37
N LEU A 389 20.22 -11.92 30.13
CA LEU A 389 20.12 -10.48 29.93
C LEU A 389 19.40 -10.20 28.59
N ASN A 390 18.37 -9.36 28.59
CA ASN A 390 17.58 -9.07 27.39
C ASN A 390 18.28 -8.10 26.43
N ASP A 391 19.02 -7.16 26.99
CA ASP A 391 19.77 -6.16 26.25
C ASP A 391 21.19 -6.66 25.93
N LEU A 392 21.80 -6.12 24.88
CA LEU A 392 23.22 -6.31 24.64
C LEU A 392 24.00 -5.26 25.44
N ALA A 393 24.88 -5.70 26.32
CA ALA A 393 25.67 -4.85 27.21
C ALA A 393 27.18 -5.07 27.02
N VAL A 394 27.96 -4.09 27.45
CA VAL A 394 29.42 -4.22 27.58
C VAL A 394 29.74 -4.65 29.00
N ASP A 395 30.60 -5.65 29.13
CA ASP A 395 31.14 -6.13 30.40
C ASP A 395 32.10 -5.09 31.00
N GLY A 396 31.93 -4.79 32.29
CA GLY A 396 32.68 -3.77 33.04
C GLY A 396 34.05 -4.22 33.56
N HIS A 397 34.43 -5.50 33.37
CA HIS A 397 35.76 -5.96 33.73
C HIS A 397 36.84 -5.42 32.77
N GLU A 398 37.40 -4.26 33.12
CA GLU A 398 38.38 -3.48 32.35
C GLU A 398 39.73 -4.19 32.08
N GLU A 399 40.03 -5.32 32.76
CA GLU A 399 41.29 -6.07 32.59
C GLU A 399 41.37 -6.91 31.31
N ILE A 400 40.26 -7.15 30.61
CA ILE A 400 40.26 -8.01 29.41
C ILE A 400 40.87 -7.28 28.19
N GLY A 401 41.02 -5.95 28.24
CA GLY A 401 41.58 -5.14 27.15
C GLY A 401 43.11 -4.99 27.14
N ARG A 402 43.84 -5.42 28.20
CA ARG A 402 45.31 -5.26 28.29
C ARG A 402 46.11 -6.55 28.41
N CYS A 403 45.45 -7.69 28.65
CA CYS A 403 46.13 -8.98 28.69
C CYS A 403 46.39 -9.46 27.26
N GLY A 404 47.60 -9.22 26.76
CA GLY A 404 48.16 -9.86 25.57
C GLY A 404 48.34 -11.37 25.76
N LEU A 405 47.22 -12.09 25.80
CA LEU A 405 47.15 -13.55 25.77
C LEU A 405 46.27 -13.94 24.57
N ASP A 406 46.92 -14.07 23.42
CA ASP A 406 46.37 -14.44 22.12
C ASP A 406 45.84 -15.89 22.02
N HIS A 407 45.47 -16.55 23.12
CA HIS A 407 45.03 -17.95 23.12
C HIS A 407 43.83 -18.20 24.05
N TRP A 408 42.66 -17.70 23.65
CA TRP A 408 41.36 -18.17 24.15
C TRP A 408 40.34 -18.14 23.01
N GLU A 409 40.43 -19.15 22.14
CA GLU A 409 39.47 -19.35 21.05
C GLU A 409 38.22 -20.10 21.54
N TYR A 410 37.08 -19.74 20.93
CA TYR A 410 35.80 -20.47 20.88
C TYR A 410 34.75 -20.25 21.99
N SER A 411 34.12 -19.08 21.95
CA SER A 411 32.69 -19.02 21.64
C SER A 411 32.43 -17.71 20.90
N THR A 412 32.56 -17.77 19.57
CA THR A 412 32.39 -16.64 18.63
C THR A 412 33.55 -15.63 18.65
N LEU A 413 34.59 -15.81 17.79
CA LEU A 413 35.28 -14.78 16.94
C LEU A 413 36.66 -15.22 16.35
N ILE A 414 36.72 -15.24 15.00
CA ILE A 414 37.76 -14.77 14.03
C ILE A 414 39.23 -15.27 14.08
N SER A 415 39.68 -16.06 13.06
CA SER A 415 40.66 -15.68 11.98
C SER A 415 41.14 -16.84 11.04
N LEU A 416 41.52 -16.47 9.78
CA LEU A 416 42.40 -17.09 8.75
C LEU A 416 41.91 -18.03 7.57
N ILE A 417 41.79 -17.41 6.38
CA ILE A 417 42.28 -17.65 4.97
C ILE A 417 42.29 -19.06 4.29
N SER A 418 41.75 -19.13 3.04
CA SER A 418 42.41 -19.53 1.75
C SER A 418 41.58 -20.43 0.79
N MET A 419 41.35 -19.94 -0.45
CA MET A 419 41.20 -20.62 -1.79
C MET A 419 40.13 -21.75 -1.94
N LEU A 420 39.26 -21.89 -2.95
CA LEU A 420 39.23 -21.65 -4.42
C LEU A 420 37.78 -21.23 -4.78
N GLY A 421 37.43 -20.32 -5.69
CA GLY A 421 37.92 -20.24 -7.07
C GLY A 421 36.97 -20.94 -8.07
N SER A 422 35.73 -20.45 -8.27
CA SER A 422 35.14 -20.38 -9.63
C SER A 422 33.99 -19.37 -9.70
N ARG A 423 34.27 -18.23 -10.31
CA ARG A 423 33.25 -17.34 -10.89
C ARG A 423 32.89 -17.91 -12.26
N GLY A 424 31.62 -18.15 -12.51
CA GLY A 424 31.08 -18.36 -13.85
C GLY A 424 29.97 -17.33 -14.12
N PRO A 425 29.99 -16.60 -15.25
CA PRO A 425 28.95 -15.62 -15.55
C PRO A 425 27.68 -16.32 -16.02
N LEU A 426 26.52 -15.82 -15.56
CA LEU A 426 25.24 -16.10 -16.18
C LEU A 426 25.26 -15.58 -17.63
N PRO A 427 24.83 -16.36 -18.64
CA PRO A 427 24.52 -15.79 -19.94
C PRO A 427 23.07 -15.29 -19.95
N LEU A 428 22.95 -14.04 -20.37
CA LEU A 428 21.73 -13.45 -20.92
C LEU A 428 21.43 -14.06 -22.31
N CYS A 429 20.14 -14.02 -22.64
CA CYS A 429 19.52 -13.95 -23.96
C CYS A 429 19.10 -15.23 -24.72
N SER A 430 17.84 -15.12 -25.16
CA SER A 430 17.27 -15.44 -26.49
C SER A 430 16.92 -16.88 -26.87
N GLU A 431 15.62 -17.10 -27.08
CA GLU A 431 14.94 -17.57 -28.32
C GLU A 431 13.63 -18.29 -27.91
N MET A 432 12.45 -17.73 -28.18
CA MET A 432 11.66 -17.98 -29.39
C MET A 432 11.64 -19.44 -29.87
N LYS A 433 10.67 -20.22 -29.39
CA LYS A 433 9.64 -20.89 -30.23
C LYS A 433 8.49 -21.41 -29.38
#